data_AF-A0A1B6D7U1-F1
#
_entry.id   AF-A0A1B6D7U1-F1
#
_cell.length_a   1.000
_cell.length_b   1.000
_cell.length_c   1.000
_cell.angle_alpha   90.00
_cell.angle_beta   90.00
_cell.angle_gamma   90.00
#
_symmetry.space_group_name_H-M   'P 1'
#
loop_
_entity.id
_entity.type
_entity.pdbx_description
1 polymer ?
#
loop_
_entity_poly.entity_id
_entity_poly.type
_entity_poly.pdbx_seq_one_letter_code
_entity_poly.pdbx_strand_id
1 'polypeptide(L)'
;MYIKIFHKMAILFLGLLFNHIVFVKMSEPTMDFMNSMMACSGNKQETFLRTSDYYIKREGEPLIVYYDIPTKDGYLLTLHRIRRLGPPVLLVHGLFGSSDGWLRRGCDVDLAFILAKKGYDVWLADLRGNYYSRKHQCLNASDPKFWDFSMHEMGVYDLPALINKILQESSFTKISYVGYSMGSTVFLIMESEKPQLNTYIDSAFLLAPTVYPSKIMTTDEGKRLIEEGETLLKSLMNQNVYEIFPKTNLKENIIKLVFTPSLIDWCFNFLKYLGGSIFQKVLF
;
A
#
# COMPACT_ATOMS: atom_id res chain seq x y z
N MET A 1 8.81 22.47 -17.84
CA MET A 1 8.00 22.54 -16.61
C MET A 1 7.45 21.13 -16.37
N TYR A 2 8.38 20.23 -16.07
CA TYR A 2 8.18 18.78 -16.07
C TYR A 2 7.54 18.40 -14.73
N ILE A 3 6.32 17.88 -14.82
CA ILE A 3 5.49 17.53 -13.68
C ILE A 3 6.28 16.56 -12.79
N LYS A 4 6.27 16.83 -11.48
CA LYS A 4 7.14 16.25 -10.44
C LYS A 4 6.94 14.74 -10.22
N ILE A 5 6.12 14.08 -11.04
CA ILE A 5 5.74 12.66 -11.03
C ILE A 5 6.93 11.69 -11.02
N PHE A 6 8.11 12.07 -11.54
CA PHE A 6 9.12 11.04 -11.84
C PHE A 6 10.56 11.31 -11.39
N HIS A 7 11.01 12.56 -11.32
CA HIS A 7 12.40 12.86 -10.94
C HIS A 7 12.72 12.57 -9.46
N LYS A 8 11.69 12.38 -8.61
CA LYS A 8 11.86 11.99 -7.19
C LYS A 8 11.34 10.60 -6.84
N MET A 9 10.51 9.99 -7.70
CA MET A 9 10.05 8.61 -7.48
C MET A 9 11.08 7.60 -7.98
N ALA A 10 11.69 7.80 -9.14
CA ALA A 10 12.57 6.78 -9.70
C ALA A 10 13.98 6.73 -9.10
N ILE A 11 14.52 7.84 -8.59
CA ILE A 11 15.82 7.87 -7.91
C ILE A 11 15.77 7.19 -6.51
N LEU A 12 14.56 6.88 -6.01
CA LEU A 12 14.34 6.26 -4.69
C LEU A 12 13.50 4.97 -4.76
N PHE A 13 13.37 4.37 -5.94
CA PHE A 13 12.60 3.14 -6.12
C PHE A 13 13.39 1.94 -5.57
N LEU A 14 13.16 1.68 -4.28
CA LEU A 14 13.06 0.36 -3.67
C LEU A 14 14.10 -0.65 -4.10
N GLY A 15 15.20 -0.68 -3.37
CA GLY A 15 15.71 -2.00 -3.05
C GLY A 15 16.15 -2.05 -1.65
N LEU A 16 15.61 -3.05 -0.97
CA LEU A 16 15.83 -3.40 0.41
C LEU A 16 15.03 -4.69 0.63
N LEU A 17 15.71 -5.83 0.72
CA LEU A 17 15.38 -6.79 1.76
C LEU A 17 16.69 -7.28 2.40
N PHE A 18 16.64 -7.35 3.74
CA PHE A 18 17.54 -8.02 4.68
C PHE A 18 18.98 -7.52 4.86
N ASN A 19 19.19 -6.77 5.94
CA ASN A 19 20.28 -7.05 6.87
C ASN A 19 19.74 -6.87 8.30
N HIS A 20 19.64 -8.00 9.02
CA HIS A 20 19.25 -8.12 10.43
C HIS A 20 17.77 -7.94 10.81
N ILE A 21 16.92 -8.92 10.49
CA ILE A 21 15.71 -9.23 11.29
C ILE A 21 15.59 -10.76 11.39
N VAL A 22 15.31 -11.22 12.61
CA VAL A 22 15.04 -12.61 13.02
C VAL A 22 14.03 -13.29 12.09
N PHE A 23 14.33 -14.54 11.73
CA PHE A 23 13.55 -15.40 10.85
C PHE A 23 12.08 -15.52 11.30
N VAL A 24 11.19 -14.75 10.66
CA VAL A 24 9.82 -15.19 10.42
C VAL A 24 9.80 -15.70 8.99
N LYS A 25 9.61 -17.01 8.83
CA LYS A 25 9.38 -17.68 7.56
C LYS A 25 8.38 -16.85 6.75
N MET A 26 8.83 -16.19 5.67
CA MET A 26 7.91 -15.49 4.77
C MET A 26 6.93 -16.55 4.25
N SER A 27 5.69 -16.45 4.70
CA SER A 27 4.61 -17.37 4.33
C SER A 27 4.00 -16.93 3.00
N GLU A 28 3.17 -17.81 2.44
CA GLU A 28 2.25 -17.69 1.30
C GLU A 28 1.75 -16.30 0.82
N PRO A 29 1.54 -15.24 1.64
CA PRO A 29 1.08 -13.91 1.21
C PRO A 29 1.73 -13.27 -0.03
N THR A 30 3.03 -13.47 -0.29
CA THR A 30 3.67 -12.92 -1.51
C THR A 30 3.21 -13.66 -2.77
N MET A 31 2.99 -14.98 -2.65
CA MET A 31 2.42 -15.79 -3.73
C MET A 31 0.95 -15.44 -3.97
N ASP A 32 0.17 -15.06 -2.95
CA ASP A 32 -1.19 -14.59 -3.14
C ASP A 32 -1.26 -13.21 -3.82
N PHE A 33 -0.34 -12.30 -3.52
CA PHE A 33 -0.20 -11.04 -4.27
C PHE A 33 0.17 -11.30 -5.73
N MET A 34 1.15 -12.18 -5.97
CA MET A 34 1.55 -12.59 -7.32
C MET A 34 0.45 -13.35 -8.07
N ASN A 35 -0.26 -14.26 -7.41
CA ASN A 35 -1.40 -14.99 -7.95
C ASN A 35 -2.59 -14.05 -8.21
N SER A 36 -2.74 -12.98 -7.44
CA SER A 36 -3.73 -11.92 -7.65
C SER A 36 -3.37 -11.04 -8.86
N MET A 37 -2.09 -10.79 -9.11
CA MET A 37 -1.62 -10.15 -10.36
C MET A 37 -1.79 -11.08 -11.57
N MET A 38 -1.46 -12.36 -11.44
CA MET A 38 -1.65 -13.37 -12.49
C MET A 38 -3.13 -13.76 -12.69
N ALA A 39 -4.00 -13.59 -11.70
CA ALA A 39 -5.44 -13.82 -11.83
C ALA A 39 -6.11 -12.83 -12.81
N CYS A 40 -5.45 -11.70 -13.12
CA CYS A 40 -5.90 -10.77 -14.15
C CYS A 40 -5.81 -11.36 -15.58
N SER A 41 -5.12 -12.49 -15.78
CA SER A 41 -4.99 -13.16 -17.09
C SER A 41 -5.79 -14.47 -17.22
N GLY A 42 -6.74 -14.77 -16.33
CA GLY A 42 -7.56 -16.00 -16.40
C GLY A 42 -8.90 -15.97 -15.65
N ASN A 43 -9.59 -17.11 -15.58
CA ASN A 43 -10.94 -17.33 -14.99
C ASN A 43 -11.05 -17.11 -13.45
N LYS A 44 -10.12 -16.37 -12.81
CA LYS A 44 -10.10 -16.07 -11.36
C LYS A 44 -10.42 -14.59 -11.03
N GLN A 45 -11.14 -13.90 -11.92
CA GLN A 45 -11.55 -12.50 -11.72
C GLN A 45 -12.35 -12.27 -10.42
N GLU A 46 -13.19 -13.24 -10.00
CA GLU A 46 -14.01 -13.11 -8.78
C GLU A 46 -13.17 -12.92 -7.50
N THR A 47 -12.03 -13.61 -7.38
CA THR A 47 -11.14 -13.45 -6.22
C THR A 47 -10.43 -12.10 -6.19
N PHE A 48 -10.11 -11.53 -7.36
CA PHE A 48 -9.47 -10.22 -7.46
C PHE A 48 -10.43 -9.08 -7.09
N LEU A 49 -11.73 -9.25 -7.33
CA LEU A 49 -12.76 -8.23 -7.07
C LEU A 49 -13.21 -8.17 -5.59
N ARG A 50 -12.81 -9.14 -4.75
CA ARG A 50 -13.16 -9.16 -3.32
C ARG A 50 -12.59 -7.95 -2.60
N THR A 51 -13.42 -7.25 -1.85
CA THR A 51 -13.05 -6.03 -1.11
C THR A 51 -12.87 -6.27 0.39
N SER A 52 -12.33 -5.28 1.11
CA SER A 52 -12.23 -5.28 2.56
C SER A 52 -13.58 -5.54 3.21
N ASP A 53 -14.66 -4.94 2.69
CA ASP A 53 -16.03 -5.24 3.09
C ASP A 53 -16.39 -6.71 2.99
N TYR A 54 -16.03 -7.36 1.87
CA TYR A 54 -16.28 -8.78 1.68
C TYR A 54 -15.56 -9.61 2.74
N TYR A 55 -14.27 -9.37 2.96
CA TYR A 55 -13.49 -10.15 3.91
C TYR A 55 -13.97 -9.96 5.35
N ILE A 56 -14.28 -8.73 5.76
CA ILE A 56 -14.77 -8.45 7.12
C ILE A 56 -16.16 -9.07 7.33
N LYS A 57 -17.08 -8.92 6.37
CA LYS A 57 -18.42 -9.55 6.45
C LYS A 57 -18.37 -11.07 6.42
N ARG A 58 -17.45 -11.67 5.66
CA ARG A 58 -17.24 -13.13 5.61
C ARG A 58 -16.94 -13.70 7.00
N GLU A 59 -16.16 -12.99 7.81
CA GLU A 59 -15.82 -13.41 9.18
C GLU A 59 -16.89 -13.02 10.22
N GLY A 60 -18.01 -12.41 9.82
CA GLY A 60 -19.07 -11.97 10.75
C GLY A 60 -18.68 -10.79 11.64
N GLU A 61 -17.66 -10.02 11.26
CA GLU A 61 -17.11 -8.92 12.04
C GLU A 61 -17.92 -7.60 11.84
N PRO A 62 -18.06 -6.74 12.86
CA PRO A 62 -18.79 -5.48 12.77
C PRO A 62 -17.98 -4.47 11.95
N LEU A 63 -18.43 -4.25 10.71
CA LEU A 63 -17.83 -3.34 9.76
C LEU A 63 -18.42 -1.93 9.88
N ILE A 64 -17.55 -0.94 9.96
CA ILE A 64 -17.87 0.47 9.66
C ILE A 64 -16.90 0.94 8.57
N VAL A 65 -17.41 1.67 7.58
CA VAL A 65 -16.58 2.29 6.54
C VAL A 65 -16.79 3.79 6.56
N TYR A 66 -15.69 4.54 6.63
CA TYR A 66 -15.70 5.99 6.49
C TYR A 66 -15.21 6.33 5.09
N TYR A 67 -16.09 6.91 4.30
CA TYR A 67 -15.78 7.39 2.96
C TYR A 67 -15.47 8.88 2.97
N ASP A 68 -14.74 9.28 1.93
CA ASP A 68 -14.51 10.68 1.58
C ASP A 68 -13.92 11.53 2.72
N ILE A 69 -12.97 10.96 3.49
CA ILE A 69 -12.21 11.69 4.51
C ILE A 69 -11.29 12.69 3.79
N PRO A 70 -11.47 14.01 3.99
CA PRO A 70 -10.72 14.99 3.23
C PRO A 70 -9.30 15.16 3.77
N THR A 71 -8.33 15.11 2.87
CA THR A 71 -6.96 15.58 3.14
C THR A 71 -6.88 17.09 2.91
N LYS A 72 -5.84 17.73 3.45
CA LYS A 72 -5.64 19.18 3.30
C LYS A 72 -5.46 19.61 1.83
N ASP A 73 -4.91 18.75 1.01
CA ASP A 73 -4.64 19.00 -0.41
C ASP A 73 -5.74 18.49 -1.34
N GLY A 74 -6.86 17.99 -0.80
CA GLY A 74 -8.09 17.74 -1.56
C GLY A 74 -8.33 16.29 -1.96
N TYR A 75 -7.46 15.34 -1.60
CA TYR A 75 -7.75 13.90 -1.75
C TYR A 75 -8.82 13.47 -0.76
N LEU A 76 -9.58 12.44 -1.15
CA LEU A 76 -10.67 11.89 -0.37
C LEU A 76 -10.36 10.42 -0.07
N LEU A 77 -10.09 10.12 1.20
CA LEU A 77 -9.63 8.82 1.65
C LEU A 77 -10.78 7.96 2.17
N THR A 78 -10.57 6.65 2.08
CA THR A 78 -11.42 5.62 2.71
C THR A 78 -10.70 5.00 3.90
N LEU A 79 -11.45 4.70 4.95
CA LEU A 79 -10.95 4.06 6.17
C LEU A 79 -11.95 2.99 6.64
N HIS A 80 -11.51 1.74 6.69
CA HIS A 80 -12.33 0.63 7.20
C HIS A 80 -12.07 0.42 8.68
N ARG A 81 -13.09 0.02 9.45
CA ARG A 81 -13.00 -0.23 10.89
C ARG A 81 -13.69 -1.53 11.27
N ILE A 82 -12.98 -2.38 12.01
CA ILE A 82 -13.55 -3.50 12.75
C ILE A 82 -13.73 -3.04 14.19
N ARG A 83 -14.96 -2.62 14.53
CA ARG A 83 -15.24 -1.90 15.76
C ARG A 83 -15.06 -2.78 17.00
N ARG A 84 -14.31 -2.28 17.98
CA ARG A 84 -14.23 -2.79 19.37
C ARG A 84 -14.08 -1.64 20.36
N LEU A 85 -14.37 -1.87 21.65
CA LEU A 85 -14.26 -0.85 22.71
C LEU A 85 -12.83 -0.60 23.23
N GLY A 86 -11.85 -1.40 22.81
CA GLY A 86 -10.46 -1.26 23.26
C GLY A 86 -9.68 -0.18 22.51
N PRO A 87 -8.36 -0.10 22.76
CA PRO A 87 -7.49 0.92 22.17
C PRO A 87 -7.45 0.82 20.62
N PRO A 88 -7.40 1.97 19.92
CA PRO A 88 -7.35 2.01 18.46
C PRO A 88 -5.98 1.60 17.91
N VAL A 89 -6.00 0.76 16.88
CA VAL A 89 -4.81 0.34 16.12
C VAL A 89 -5.03 0.64 14.64
N LEU A 90 -4.16 1.49 14.07
CA LEU A 90 -4.17 1.84 12.65
C LEU A 90 -3.20 0.94 11.87
N LEU A 91 -3.73 0.17 10.92
CA LEU A 91 -2.98 -0.68 10.00
C LEU A 91 -2.85 0.01 8.63
N VAL A 92 -1.62 0.18 8.15
CA VAL A 92 -1.31 0.87 6.89
C VAL A 92 -0.55 -0.05 5.94
N HIS A 93 -1.12 -0.23 4.74
CA HIS A 93 -0.63 -1.15 3.73
C HIS A 93 0.71 -0.73 3.09
N GLY A 94 1.32 -1.67 2.37
CA GLY A 94 2.53 -1.44 1.56
C GLY A 94 2.23 -0.87 0.17
N LEU A 95 3.28 -0.71 -0.64
CA LEU A 95 3.15 -0.22 -2.02
C LEU A 95 2.25 -1.15 -2.86
N PHE A 96 1.42 -0.58 -3.73
CA PHE A 96 0.43 -1.31 -4.55
C PHE A 96 -0.59 -2.13 -3.74
N GLY A 97 -0.62 -1.94 -2.42
CA GLY A 97 -1.56 -2.58 -1.53
C GLY A 97 -2.81 -1.76 -1.27
N SER A 98 -3.66 -2.34 -0.45
CA SER A 98 -4.86 -1.74 0.12
C SER A 98 -5.11 -2.35 1.50
N SER A 99 -6.16 -1.91 2.18
CA SER A 99 -6.65 -2.55 3.39
C SER A 99 -6.91 -4.07 3.25
N ASP A 100 -7.15 -4.57 2.03
CA ASP A 100 -7.35 -6.00 1.75
C ASP A 100 -6.18 -6.86 2.26
N GLY A 101 -4.94 -6.34 2.19
CA GLY A 101 -3.73 -7.09 2.53
C GLY A 101 -3.72 -7.61 3.98
N TRP A 102 -4.54 -7.02 4.85
CA TRP A 102 -4.68 -7.40 6.24
C TRP A 102 -5.84 -8.36 6.52
N LEU A 103 -6.56 -8.84 5.48
CA LEU A 103 -7.87 -9.50 5.65
C LEU A 103 -8.07 -10.80 4.83
N ARG A 104 -7.13 -11.15 3.93
CA ARG A 104 -7.36 -12.20 2.92
C ARG A 104 -7.49 -13.62 3.48
N ARG A 105 -6.63 -13.99 4.43
CA ARG A 105 -6.44 -15.36 4.94
C ARG A 105 -7.47 -15.73 6.02
N GLY A 106 -8.03 -14.76 6.73
CA GLY A 106 -9.14 -14.97 7.69
C GLY A 106 -8.73 -14.89 9.17
N CYS A 107 -9.71 -15.14 10.05
CA CYS A 107 -9.67 -14.69 11.44
C CYS A 107 -8.53 -15.21 12.32
N ASP A 108 -8.02 -16.41 12.06
CA ASP A 108 -6.97 -17.02 12.88
C ASP A 108 -5.54 -16.71 12.40
N VAL A 109 -5.40 -16.06 11.24
CA VAL A 109 -4.10 -15.83 10.60
C VAL A 109 -3.80 -14.35 10.38
N ASP A 110 -4.83 -13.56 10.05
CA ASP A 110 -4.63 -12.16 9.72
C ASP A 110 -4.61 -11.26 10.94
N LEU A 111 -3.63 -10.35 10.95
CA LEU A 111 -3.36 -9.46 12.08
C LEU A 111 -4.58 -8.62 12.46
N ALA A 112 -5.35 -8.13 11.48
CA ALA A 112 -6.54 -7.33 11.75
C ALA A 112 -7.56 -8.07 12.60
N PHE A 113 -7.86 -9.33 12.26
CA PHE A 113 -8.81 -10.14 13.01
C PHE A 113 -8.25 -10.63 14.34
N ILE A 114 -6.95 -10.97 14.39
CA ILE A 114 -6.28 -11.35 15.65
C ILE A 114 -6.38 -10.20 16.66
N LEU A 115 -6.11 -8.96 16.23
CA LEU A 115 -6.23 -7.77 17.08
C LEU A 115 -7.68 -7.53 17.52
N ALA A 116 -8.65 -7.64 16.60
CA ALA A 116 -10.07 -7.49 16.92
C ALA A 116 -10.56 -8.55 17.93
N LYS A 117 -10.11 -9.81 17.81
CA LYS A 117 -10.39 -10.90 18.76
C LYS A 117 -9.77 -10.65 20.13
N LYS A 118 -8.66 -9.90 20.19
CA LYS A 118 -8.04 -9.42 21.43
C LYS A 118 -8.66 -8.13 21.98
N GLY A 119 -9.70 -7.60 21.33
CA GLY A 119 -10.47 -6.46 21.82
C GLY A 119 -9.97 -5.09 21.37
N TYR A 120 -8.93 -5.02 20.53
CA TYR A 120 -8.47 -3.76 19.94
C TYR A 120 -9.46 -3.23 18.90
N ASP A 121 -9.60 -1.92 18.82
CA ASP A 121 -10.40 -1.24 17.82
C ASP A 121 -9.57 -1.07 16.54
N VAL A 122 -9.85 -1.86 15.50
CA VAL A 122 -8.92 -1.99 14.36
C VAL A 122 -9.37 -1.10 13.22
N TRP A 123 -8.44 -0.28 12.73
CA TRP A 123 -8.63 0.68 11.65
C TRP A 123 -7.69 0.35 10.50
N LEU A 124 -8.20 0.27 9.27
CA LEU A 124 -7.45 -0.15 8.09
C LEU A 124 -7.44 1.00 7.08
N ALA A 125 -6.29 1.65 6.94
CA ALA A 125 -6.13 2.80 6.08
C ALA A 125 -6.06 2.39 4.60
N ASP A 126 -6.70 3.19 3.76
CA ASP A 126 -6.46 3.21 2.33
C ASP A 126 -5.90 4.58 1.93
N LEU A 127 -4.65 4.61 1.49
CA LEU A 127 -3.95 5.85 1.12
C LEU A 127 -4.31 6.29 -0.29
N ARG A 128 -4.11 7.58 -0.60
CA ARG A 128 -4.44 8.19 -1.89
C ARG A 128 -3.97 7.36 -3.08
N GLY A 129 -4.81 7.29 -4.11
CA GLY A 129 -4.50 6.64 -5.39
C GLY A 129 -4.68 5.13 -5.40
N ASN A 130 -4.89 4.47 -4.26
CA ASN A 130 -5.32 3.08 -4.26
C ASN A 130 -6.81 2.94 -4.65
N TYR A 131 -7.28 1.71 -4.84
CA TYR A 131 -8.66 1.42 -5.27
C TYR A 131 -9.76 2.12 -4.46
N TYR A 132 -9.59 2.21 -3.13
CA TYR A 132 -10.60 2.75 -2.22
C TYR A 132 -10.50 4.27 -2.07
N SER A 133 -9.31 4.85 -2.29
CA SER A 133 -9.01 6.27 -2.08
C SER A 133 -8.63 6.95 -3.40
N ARG A 134 -9.45 6.72 -4.43
CA ARG A 134 -9.27 7.20 -5.81
C ARG A 134 -10.14 8.40 -6.16
N LYS A 135 -10.34 9.31 -5.21
CA LYS A 135 -11.18 10.50 -5.34
C LYS A 135 -10.44 11.76 -4.89
N HIS A 136 -10.80 12.89 -5.50
CA HIS A 136 -10.26 14.20 -5.18
C HIS A 136 -11.36 15.26 -5.38
N GLN A 137 -11.33 16.34 -4.61
CA GLN A 137 -12.36 17.39 -4.64
C GLN A 137 -12.47 18.08 -6.01
N CYS A 138 -11.33 18.34 -6.66
CA CYS A 138 -11.24 19.10 -7.90
C CYS A 138 -10.64 18.35 -9.10
N LEU A 139 -10.09 17.14 -8.90
CA LEU A 139 -9.32 16.42 -9.92
C LEU A 139 -9.98 15.08 -10.22
N ASN A 140 -9.97 14.69 -11.49
CA ASN A 140 -10.35 13.34 -11.90
C ASN A 140 -9.12 12.46 -11.99
N ALA A 141 -9.26 11.17 -11.69
CA ALA A 141 -8.14 10.21 -11.83
C ALA A 141 -7.69 9.97 -13.29
N SER A 142 -8.39 10.53 -14.27
CA SER A 142 -7.91 10.61 -15.67
C SER A 142 -6.95 11.77 -15.91
N ASP A 143 -6.88 12.75 -14.99
CA ASP A 143 -5.96 13.89 -15.06
C ASP A 143 -4.59 13.46 -14.51
N PRO A 144 -3.47 13.64 -15.24
CA PRO A 144 -2.13 13.34 -14.71
C PRO A 144 -1.79 14.07 -13.40
N LYS A 145 -2.38 15.25 -13.15
CA LYS A 145 -2.17 15.99 -11.88
C LYS A 145 -2.74 15.25 -10.67
N PHE A 146 -3.74 14.40 -10.85
CA PHE A 146 -4.23 13.52 -9.78
C PHE A 146 -3.17 12.53 -9.30
N TRP A 147 -2.17 12.22 -10.15
CA TRP A 147 -1.11 11.26 -9.83
C TRP A 147 0.23 11.96 -9.49
N ASP A 148 0.24 13.29 -9.36
CA ASP A 148 1.42 14.07 -8.97
C ASP A 148 1.58 14.10 -7.45
N PHE A 149 1.76 12.93 -6.85
CA PHE A 149 2.05 12.74 -5.43
C PHE A 149 3.08 11.62 -5.21
N SER A 150 3.62 11.57 -4.01
CA SER A 150 4.54 10.53 -3.55
C SER A 150 4.16 10.06 -2.15
N MET A 151 4.99 9.17 -1.57
CA MET A 151 4.90 8.82 -0.15
C MET A 151 5.03 10.04 0.77
N HIS A 152 5.66 11.13 0.29
CA HIS A 152 5.77 12.37 1.05
C HIS A 152 4.38 12.93 1.37
N GLU A 153 3.55 13.14 0.35
CA GLU A 153 2.19 13.63 0.51
C GLU A 153 1.32 12.67 1.37
N MET A 154 1.49 11.36 1.22
CA MET A 154 0.83 10.39 2.11
C MET A 154 1.19 10.61 3.59
N GLY A 155 2.47 10.88 3.89
CA GLY A 155 2.93 11.11 5.26
C GLY A 155 2.45 12.45 5.82
N VAL A 156 2.49 13.51 5.02
CA VAL A 156 2.19 14.88 5.50
C VAL A 156 0.72 15.28 5.40
N TYR A 157 -0.10 14.54 4.64
CA TYR A 157 -1.53 14.84 4.45
C TYR A 157 -2.46 13.65 4.76
N ASP A 158 -2.16 12.43 4.31
CA ASP A 158 -3.07 11.30 4.50
C ASP A 158 -3.08 10.82 5.96
N LEU A 159 -1.91 10.50 6.52
CA LEU A 159 -1.83 10.05 7.92
C LEU A 159 -2.44 11.06 8.90
N PRO A 160 -2.17 12.38 8.83
CA PRO A 160 -2.82 13.34 9.71
C PRO A 160 -4.35 13.33 9.60
N ALA A 161 -4.91 13.21 8.39
CA ALA A 161 -6.35 13.17 8.19
C ALA A 161 -6.97 11.90 8.79
N LEU A 162 -6.32 10.74 8.58
CA LEU A 162 -6.76 9.46 9.11
C LEU A 162 -6.65 9.40 10.64
N ILE A 163 -5.52 9.83 11.22
CA ILE A 163 -5.32 9.88 12.67
C ILE A 163 -6.37 10.79 13.31
N ASN A 164 -6.57 11.99 12.77
CA ASN A 164 -7.58 12.90 13.28
C ASN A 164 -8.99 12.28 13.22
N LYS A 165 -9.33 11.58 12.13
CA LYS A 165 -10.62 10.88 12.05
C LYS A 165 -10.76 9.80 13.13
N ILE A 166 -9.72 9.02 13.41
CA ILE A 166 -9.74 8.01 14.46
C ILE A 166 -9.94 8.65 15.84
N LEU A 167 -9.21 9.73 16.13
CA LEU A 167 -9.31 10.44 17.41
C LEU A 167 -10.69 11.09 17.62
N GLN A 168 -11.36 11.52 16.56
CA GLN A 168 -12.73 12.05 16.64
C GLN A 168 -13.77 10.98 16.95
N GLU A 169 -13.54 9.74 16.50
CA GLU A 169 -14.48 8.60 16.61
C GLU A 169 -14.15 7.67 17.78
N SER A 170 -13.07 7.94 18.49
CA SER A 170 -12.54 7.13 19.59
C SER A 170 -12.58 7.93 20.89
N SER A 171 -12.83 7.24 22.00
CA SER A 171 -12.66 7.82 23.34
C SER A 171 -11.19 7.89 23.78
N PHE A 172 -10.27 7.35 22.98
CA PHE A 172 -8.84 7.34 23.26
C PHE A 172 -8.16 8.54 22.61
N THR A 173 -7.19 9.12 23.31
CA THR A 173 -6.40 10.27 22.84
C THR A 173 -5.14 9.88 22.07
N LYS A 174 -4.82 8.58 22.04
CA LYS A 174 -3.67 8.02 21.32
C LYS A 174 -4.06 6.75 20.55
N ILE A 175 -3.29 6.46 19.51
CA ILE A 175 -3.44 5.26 18.69
C ILE A 175 -2.12 4.47 18.65
N SER A 176 -2.21 3.15 18.46
CA SER A 176 -1.05 2.37 18.00
C SER A 176 -1.03 2.33 16.47
N TYR A 177 0.16 2.34 15.89
CA TYR A 177 0.37 2.31 14.44
C TYR A 177 1.06 1.01 14.02
N VAL A 178 0.62 0.41 12.92
CA VAL A 178 1.31 -0.70 12.25
C VAL A 178 1.45 -0.38 10.78
N GLY A 179 2.68 -0.24 10.30
CA GLY A 179 2.98 0.03 8.89
C GLY A 179 3.71 -1.14 8.26
N TYR A 180 3.30 -1.57 7.07
CA TYR A 180 4.06 -2.55 6.28
C TYR A 180 4.77 -1.88 5.10
N SER A 181 6.07 -2.13 4.94
CA SER A 181 6.88 -1.62 3.80
C SER A 181 6.70 -0.11 3.62
N MET A 182 6.10 0.34 2.51
CA MET A 182 5.71 1.73 2.25
C MET A 182 4.97 2.38 3.43
N GLY A 183 4.05 1.66 4.08
CA GLY A 183 3.34 2.16 5.26
C GLY A 183 4.28 2.51 6.42
N SER A 184 5.44 1.85 6.55
CA SER A 184 6.46 2.27 7.52
C SER A 184 7.14 3.58 7.10
N THR A 185 7.46 3.73 5.82
CA THR A 185 8.08 4.95 5.27
C THR A 185 7.18 6.16 5.45
N VAL A 186 5.89 6.01 5.15
CA VAL A 186 4.87 7.06 5.28
C VAL A 186 4.77 7.54 6.73
N PHE A 187 4.84 6.61 7.70
CA PHE A 187 4.88 6.96 9.12
C PHE A 187 6.14 7.75 9.50
N LEU A 188 7.32 7.31 9.05
CA LEU A 188 8.57 8.00 9.34
C LEU A 188 8.63 9.40 8.72
N ILE A 189 8.05 9.59 7.53
CA ILE A 189 7.88 10.92 6.92
C ILE A 189 6.99 11.80 7.78
N MET A 190 5.86 11.27 8.27
CA MET A 190 4.98 12.02 9.16
C MET A 190 5.73 12.44 10.44
N GLU A 191 6.45 11.52 11.08
CA GLU A 191 7.21 11.81 12.29
C GLU A 191 8.33 12.84 12.06
N SER A 192 8.97 12.86 10.88
CA SER A 192 10.01 13.84 10.56
C SER A 192 9.44 15.22 10.21
N GLU A 193 8.36 15.27 9.43
CA GLU A 193 7.80 16.52 8.89
C GLU A 193 6.69 17.13 9.78
N LYS A 194 6.10 16.32 10.67
CA LYS A 194 4.98 16.68 11.55
C LYS A 194 5.21 16.14 12.98
N PRO A 195 6.36 16.41 13.63
CA PRO A 195 6.72 15.80 14.91
C PRO A 195 5.69 16.03 16.04
N GLN A 196 4.88 17.08 15.95
CA GLN A 196 3.78 17.33 16.89
C GLN A 196 2.72 16.21 16.91
N LEU A 197 2.58 15.43 15.82
CA LEU A 197 1.59 14.35 15.74
C LEU A 197 1.99 13.13 16.58
N ASN A 198 3.26 13.00 16.97
CA ASN A 198 3.74 11.93 17.84
C ASN A 198 3.03 11.94 19.21
N THR A 199 2.49 13.09 19.65
CA THR A 199 1.69 13.15 20.89
C THR A 199 0.44 12.25 20.85
N TYR A 200 -0.05 11.94 19.65
CA TYR A 200 -1.20 11.06 19.41
C TYR A 200 -0.81 9.61 19.13
N ILE A 201 0.49 9.29 19.12
CA ILE A 201 0.99 7.94 18.91
C ILE A 201 1.38 7.34 20.26
N ASP A 202 0.81 6.18 20.56
CA ASP A 202 1.17 5.39 21.73
C ASP A 202 2.38 4.48 21.43
N SER A 203 2.27 3.73 20.34
CA SER A 203 3.25 2.72 19.93
C SER A 203 3.27 2.61 18.40
N ALA A 204 4.42 2.36 17.79
CA ALA A 204 4.53 2.15 16.34
C ALA A 204 5.30 0.85 16.02
N PHE A 205 4.71 0.00 15.19
CA PHE A 205 5.25 -1.27 14.72
C PHE A 205 5.53 -1.18 13.22
N LEU A 206 6.81 -1.15 12.85
CA LEU A 206 7.24 -0.99 11.46
C LEU A 206 7.69 -2.33 10.89
N LEU A 207 6.87 -2.93 10.04
CA LEU A 207 7.09 -4.25 9.45
C LEU A 207 7.77 -4.11 8.09
N ALA A 208 8.95 -4.71 7.93
CA ALA A 208 9.82 -4.55 6.75
C ALA A 208 10.03 -3.06 6.36
N PRO A 209 10.52 -2.21 7.29
CA PRO A 209 10.62 -0.77 7.08
C PRO A 209 11.57 -0.42 5.93
N THR A 210 11.17 0.54 5.10
CA THR A 210 11.96 1.04 3.97
C THR A 210 12.32 2.51 4.22
N VAL A 211 13.58 2.80 4.57
CA VAL A 211 14.00 4.16 5.00
C VAL A 211 15.08 4.76 4.12
N TYR A 212 16.08 3.96 3.74
CA TYR A 212 17.19 4.37 2.88
C TYR A 212 17.32 3.40 1.70
N PRO A 213 17.82 3.85 0.54
CA PRO A 213 18.13 2.93 -0.55
C PRO A 213 19.18 1.91 -0.09
N SER A 214 18.93 0.62 -0.29
CA SER A 214 19.91 -0.43 -0.01
C SER A 214 21.13 -0.26 -0.90
N LYS A 215 22.29 -0.67 -0.39
CA LYS A 215 23.52 -0.84 -1.19
C LYS A 215 23.29 -1.73 -2.42
N ILE A 216 22.34 -2.67 -2.38
CA ILE A 216 22.04 -3.52 -3.54
C ILE A 216 21.56 -2.70 -4.74
N MET A 217 20.78 -1.63 -4.52
CA MET A 217 20.31 -0.74 -5.60
C MET A 217 21.39 0.14 -6.19
N THR A 218 22.50 0.30 -5.48
CA THR A 218 23.64 1.08 -5.97
C THR A 218 24.57 0.26 -6.87
N THR A 219 24.32 -1.04 -7.00
CA THR A 219 25.02 -1.90 -7.98
C THR A 219 24.54 -1.60 -9.40
N ASP A 220 25.31 -2.02 -10.41
CA ASP A 220 24.96 -1.78 -11.81
C ASP A 220 23.67 -2.51 -12.22
N GLU A 221 23.39 -3.68 -11.64
CA GLU A 221 22.13 -4.38 -11.85
C GLU A 221 20.94 -3.64 -11.24
N GLY A 222 21.10 -3.12 -10.01
CA GLY A 222 20.08 -2.31 -9.37
C GLY A 222 19.77 -1.03 -10.16
N LYS A 223 20.81 -0.32 -10.62
CA LYS A 223 20.66 0.86 -11.48
C LYS A 223 19.96 0.54 -12.78
N ARG A 224 20.34 -0.56 -13.45
CA ARG A 224 19.70 -1.01 -14.69
C ARG A 224 18.20 -1.27 -14.48
N LEU A 225 17.84 -1.98 -13.42
CA LEU A 225 16.44 -2.25 -13.09
C LEU A 225 15.65 -0.96 -12.81
N ILE A 226 16.26 0.04 -12.17
CA ILE A 226 15.65 1.36 -11.98
C ILE A 226 15.39 2.02 -13.33
N GLU A 227 16.42 2.10 -14.19
CA GLU A 227 16.32 2.72 -15.53
C GLU A 227 15.28 2.04 -16.43
N GLU A 228 15.19 0.71 -16.38
CA GLU A 228 14.15 -0.07 -17.07
C GLU A 228 12.75 0.32 -16.56
N GLY A 229 12.56 0.38 -15.24
CA GLY A 229 11.32 0.81 -14.62
C GLY A 229 10.95 2.24 -15.01
N GLU A 230 11.93 3.15 -15.04
CA GLU A 230 11.72 4.52 -15.49
C GLU A 230 11.20 4.60 -16.92
N THR A 231 11.84 3.86 -17.80
CA THR A 231 11.55 3.86 -19.22
C THR A 231 10.15 3.32 -19.46
N LEU A 232 9.78 2.24 -18.76
CA LEU A 232 8.47 1.64 -18.81
C LEU A 232 7.38 2.60 -18.32
N LEU A 233 7.61 3.26 -17.19
CA LEU A 233 6.64 4.21 -16.63
C LEU A 233 6.47 5.44 -17.53
N LYS A 234 7.55 5.98 -18.11
CA LYS A 234 7.48 7.03 -19.14
C LYS A 234 6.66 6.58 -20.36
N SER A 235 6.85 5.34 -20.81
CA SER A 235 6.08 4.76 -21.92
C SER A 235 4.59 4.67 -21.63
N LEU A 236 4.21 4.25 -20.42
CA LEU A 236 2.82 4.21 -19.97
C LEU A 236 2.21 5.62 -19.91
N MET A 237 2.93 6.59 -19.34
CA MET A 237 2.47 7.98 -19.26
C MET A 237 2.26 8.61 -20.64
N ASN A 238 3.11 8.31 -21.62
CA ASN A 238 2.95 8.75 -23.02
C ASN A 238 1.70 8.16 -23.69
N GLN A 239 1.19 7.06 -23.16
CA GLN A 239 -0.05 6.41 -23.59
C GLN A 239 -1.26 6.84 -22.74
N ASN A 240 -1.11 7.88 -21.92
CA ASN A 240 -2.11 8.36 -20.96
C ASN A 240 -2.51 7.32 -19.90
N VAL A 241 -1.59 6.41 -19.57
CA VAL A 241 -1.75 5.43 -18.48
C VAL A 241 -0.98 5.95 -17.26
N TYR A 242 -1.72 6.42 -16.27
CA TYR A 242 -1.16 7.01 -15.04
C TYR A 242 -1.38 6.11 -13.81
N GLU A 243 -2.36 5.22 -13.89
CA GLU A 243 -2.69 4.28 -12.81
C GLU A 243 -2.06 2.92 -13.10
N ILE A 244 -1.29 2.42 -12.13
CA ILE A 244 -0.58 1.15 -12.23
C ILE A 244 -1.30 0.14 -11.33
N PHE A 245 -1.69 -1.01 -11.90
CA PHE A 245 -2.46 -2.07 -11.23
C PHE A 245 -3.84 -1.65 -10.66
N PRO A 246 -4.73 -1.00 -11.46
CA PRO A 246 -6.07 -0.66 -11.01
C PRO A 246 -6.88 -1.91 -10.69
N LYS A 247 -7.55 -1.92 -9.53
CA LYS A 247 -8.50 -2.98 -9.15
C LYS A 247 -9.89 -2.72 -9.75
N THR A 248 -9.99 -2.59 -11.07
CA THR A 248 -11.27 -2.32 -11.75
C THR A 248 -11.61 -3.41 -12.77
N ASN A 249 -12.88 -3.49 -13.17
CA ASN A 249 -13.28 -4.21 -14.39
C ASN A 249 -12.77 -3.43 -15.61
N LEU A 250 -11.46 -3.42 -15.81
CA LEU A 250 -10.84 -2.83 -16.98
C LEU A 250 -11.35 -3.55 -18.23
N LYS A 251 -11.67 -2.79 -19.28
CA LYS A 251 -11.83 -3.37 -20.62
C LYS A 251 -10.51 -4.07 -21.00
N GLU A 252 -10.58 -5.23 -21.65
CA GLU A 252 -9.41 -6.06 -22.02
C GLU A 252 -8.24 -5.27 -22.63
N ASN A 253 -8.54 -4.21 -23.39
CA ASN A 253 -7.53 -3.36 -24.03
C ASN A 253 -6.68 -2.56 -23.02
N ILE A 254 -7.23 -2.16 -21.87
CA ILE A 254 -6.48 -1.47 -20.80
C ILE A 254 -5.71 -2.49 -19.95
N ILE A 255 -6.26 -3.70 -19.76
CA ILE A 255 -5.53 -4.80 -19.12
C ILE A 255 -4.25 -5.11 -19.90
N LYS A 256 -4.31 -5.20 -21.23
CA LYS A 256 -3.13 -5.41 -22.08
C LYS A 256 -2.08 -4.30 -21.97
N LEU A 257 -2.48 -3.07 -21.64
CA LEU A 257 -1.60 -1.91 -21.52
C LEU A 257 -0.97 -1.79 -20.12
N VAL A 258 -1.73 -2.07 -19.06
CA VAL A 258 -1.26 -1.97 -17.67
C VAL A 258 -0.61 -3.27 -17.19
N PHE A 259 -0.97 -4.42 -17.76
CA PHE A 259 -0.37 -5.73 -17.48
C PHE A 259 0.41 -6.23 -18.69
N THR A 260 1.28 -5.39 -19.26
CA THR A 260 2.19 -5.84 -20.31
C THR A 260 3.12 -6.93 -19.77
N PRO A 261 3.48 -7.95 -20.57
CA PRO A 261 4.48 -8.93 -20.18
C PRO A 261 5.77 -8.27 -19.66
N SER A 262 6.20 -7.17 -20.30
CA SER A 262 7.35 -6.38 -19.86
C SER A 262 7.19 -5.78 -18.46
N LEU A 263 6.02 -5.26 -18.08
CA LEU A 263 5.82 -4.73 -16.72
C LEU A 263 5.78 -5.87 -15.70
N ILE A 264 5.10 -6.96 -16.03
CA ILE A 264 5.01 -8.12 -15.15
C ILE A 264 6.40 -8.73 -14.93
N ASP A 265 7.16 -8.95 -15.99
CA ASP A 265 8.51 -9.50 -15.96
C ASP A 265 9.47 -8.57 -15.20
N TRP A 266 9.36 -7.26 -15.44
CA TRP A 266 10.14 -6.28 -14.67
C TRP A 266 9.77 -6.35 -13.19
N CYS A 267 8.49 -6.37 -12.82
CA CYS A 267 8.06 -6.52 -11.43
C CYS A 267 8.60 -7.81 -10.81
N PHE A 268 8.59 -8.93 -11.53
CA PHE A 268 9.13 -10.20 -11.04
C PHE A 268 10.65 -10.15 -10.87
N ASN A 269 11.38 -9.67 -11.87
CA ASN A 269 12.83 -9.55 -11.81
C ASN A 269 13.26 -8.60 -10.70
N PHE A 270 12.55 -7.49 -10.56
CA PHE A 270 12.73 -6.55 -9.48
C PHE A 270 12.49 -7.21 -8.12
N LEU A 271 11.32 -7.82 -7.88
CA LEU A 271 11.02 -8.49 -6.62
C LEU A 271 12.01 -9.62 -6.28
N LYS A 272 12.44 -10.39 -7.29
CA LYS A 272 13.45 -11.45 -7.15
C LYS A 272 14.81 -10.87 -6.77
N TYR A 273 15.21 -9.78 -7.43
CA TYR A 273 16.43 -9.04 -7.13
C TYR A 273 16.42 -8.48 -5.71
N LEU A 274 15.26 -7.98 -5.26
CA LEU A 274 15.09 -7.48 -3.90
C LEU A 274 15.07 -8.58 -2.85
N GLY A 275 14.38 -9.70 -3.10
CA GLY A 275 14.15 -10.76 -2.11
C GLY A 275 15.27 -11.80 -1.96
N GLY A 276 16.33 -11.74 -2.77
CA GLY A 276 17.45 -12.67 -2.69
C GLY A 276 17.04 -14.16 -2.82
N SER A 277 17.86 -15.07 -2.30
CA SER A 277 17.70 -16.55 -2.40
C SER A 277 16.45 -17.12 -1.72
N ILE A 278 15.65 -16.30 -1.02
CA ILE A 278 14.36 -16.72 -0.43
C ILE A 278 13.32 -17.01 -1.52
N PHE A 279 13.33 -16.27 -2.64
CA PHE A 279 12.43 -16.59 -3.78
C PHE A 279 12.85 -17.86 -4.53
N GLN A 280 14.14 -18.22 -4.53
CA GLN A 280 14.62 -19.43 -5.21
C GLN A 280 14.18 -20.74 -4.51
N LYS A 281 13.90 -20.71 -3.21
CA LYS A 281 13.50 -21.90 -2.42
C LYS A 281 12.00 -22.13 -2.32
N VAL A 282 11.17 -21.23 -2.86
CA VAL A 282 9.70 -21.32 -2.80
C VAL A 282 9.09 -21.62 -4.19
N LEU A 283 9.89 -21.54 -5.26
CA LEU A 283 9.46 -21.77 -6.64
C LEU A 283 9.80 -23.17 -7.20
N PHE A 284 10.27 -24.09 -6.34
CA PHE A 284 10.45 -25.52 -6.66
C PHE A 284 9.96 -26.39 -5.52
#